data_AF-U6LT44-F1
#
_entry.id   AF-U6LT44-F1
#
_cell.length_a   1.000
_cell.length_b   1.000
_cell.length_c   1.000
_cell.angle_alpha   90.00
_cell.angle_beta   90.00
_cell.angle_gamma   90.00
#
_symmetry.space_group_name_H-M   'P 1'
#
loop_
_entity.id
_entity.type
_entity.pdbx_description
1 polymer ?
#
loop_
_entity_poly.entity_id
_entity_poly.type
_entity_poly.pdbx_seq_one_letter_code
_entity_poly.pdbx_strand_id
1 'polypeptide(L)'
;MAEGSESSYNTLLQLLQQEQSPDVLLQVLQLLLQCSADADFIRFLIEGFSASKHGQKQQQQQQQQQQQQQQQQRDPVIHGIRRLLRLIGGKDGRLSAMSTEVLINLTANDSLSALMLEEYKDMTGVLMENLKQQQQQQQKQQQQQQQQGDEDDVPLHIGVTLMLLSNITRHKTAIDAVFSSQLPVPDYPLLPCLLLLHEAPRNPESEYWKEKGIFLLHILRNVTANDEAVEFLLQRRMKTLNKLMDLLEYLPPLCQAPFLLLALRLACREQLHALLLPVDPSQLQQQVHDQYNQQQQQQQQQQQQQQQQPRPEEDCRLLLALCCFLYPKAGSVERMKARDELAAQDAEEDKQRQQQQQQQQQEQQQQQQQQQQQKGVTERQRLRFLHPTVDVRAMALHAFF
;
A
#
# COMPACT_ATOMS: atom_id res chain seq x y z
N MET A 1 26.87 12.38 21.66
CA MET A 1 27.46 12.06 20.35
C MET A 1 26.57 12.44 19.16
N ALA A 2 25.28 12.76 19.35
CA ALA A 2 24.37 13.16 18.25
C ALA A 2 24.64 14.56 17.66
N GLU A 3 25.19 15.50 18.43
CA GLU A 3 25.41 16.88 17.95
C GLU A 3 26.39 16.98 16.75
N GLY A 4 27.31 16.02 16.60
CA GLY A 4 28.27 16.03 15.50
C GLY A 4 27.65 15.73 14.14
N SER A 5 26.71 14.79 14.07
CA SER A 5 26.07 14.36 12.83
C SER A 5 25.13 15.42 12.26
N GLU A 6 24.37 16.11 13.11
CA GLU A 6 23.44 17.16 12.66
C GLU A 6 24.17 18.34 11.99
N SER A 7 25.33 18.73 12.51
CA SER A 7 26.15 19.78 11.88
C SER A 7 26.64 19.39 10.48
N SER A 8 26.94 18.10 10.29
CA SER A 8 27.39 17.54 9.02
C SER A 8 26.25 17.48 8.00
N TYR A 9 25.04 17.06 8.42
CA TYR A 9 23.84 17.06 7.57
C TYR A 9 23.43 18.47 7.15
N ASN A 10 23.48 19.43 8.08
CA ASN A 10 23.27 20.85 7.75
C ASN A 10 24.25 21.35 6.71
N THR A 11 25.55 21.07 6.89
CA THR A 11 26.59 21.47 5.94
C THR A 11 26.34 20.86 4.56
N LEU A 12 25.96 19.58 4.50
CA LEU A 12 25.66 18.89 3.25
C LEU A 12 24.46 19.52 2.51
N LEU A 13 23.38 19.85 3.23
CA LEU A 13 22.22 20.52 2.63
C LEU A 13 22.51 21.97 2.22
N GLN A 14 23.43 22.65 2.91
CA GLN A 14 23.90 23.98 2.50
C GLN A 14 24.74 23.91 1.22
N LEU A 15 25.62 22.92 1.08
CA LEU A 15 26.40 22.69 -0.14
C LEU A 15 25.48 22.46 -1.34
N LEU A 16 24.39 21.70 -1.16
CA LEU A 16 23.38 21.46 -2.20
C LEU A 16 22.76 22.77 -2.74
N GLN A 17 22.62 23.79 -1.89
CA GLN A 17 21.98 25.06 -2.23
C GLN A 17 22.90 26.04 -2.96
N GLN A 18 24.21 25.88 -2.85
CA GLN A 18 25.17 26.78 -3.48
C GLN A 18 25.11 26.65 -5.00
N GLU A 19 25.36 27.75 -5.71
CA GLU A 19 25.62 27.69 -7.16
C GLU A 19 26.98 27.02 -7.37
N GLN A 20 26.95 25.80 -7.87
CA GLN A 20 28.12 24.96 -8.09
C GLN A 20 28.13 24.42 -9.52
N SER A 21 29.30 23.96 -9.97
CA SER A 21 29.39 23.22 -11.23
C SER A 21 28.61 21.89 -11.12
N PRO A 22 28.09 21.35 -12.24
CA PRO A 22 27.34 20.10 -12.25
C PRO A 22 28.11 18.93 -11.62
N ASP A 23 29.43 18.85 -11.81
CA ASP A 23 30.24 17.75 -11.28
C ASP A 23 30.39 17.82 -9.75
N VAL A 24 30.52 19.02 -9.17
CA VAL A 24 30.56 19.19 -7.71
C VAL A 24 29.18 18.89 -7.13
N LEU A 25 28.11 19.36 -7.77
CA LEU A 25 26.75 19.07 -7.35
C LEU A 25 26.44 17.57 -7.40
N LEU A 26 26.99 16.85 -8.39
CA LEU A 26 26.87 15.40 -8.48
C LEU A 26 27.54 14.70 -7.29
N GLN A 27 28.73 15.16 -6.86
CA GLN A 27 29.40 14.63 -5.66
C GLN A 27 28.59 14.89 -4.39
N VAL A 28 28.00 16.09 -4.27
CA VAL A 28 27.10 16.42 -3.14
C VAL A 28 25.88 15.50 -3.13
N LEU A 29 25.27 15.25 -4.29
CA LEU A 29 24.13 14.32 -4.39
C LEU A 29 24.52 12.88 -4.10
N GLN A 30 25.73 12.42 -4.45
CA GLN A 30 26.22 11.09 -4.08
C GLN A 30 26.33 10.92 -2.56
N LEU A 31 26.85 11.93 -1.87
CA LEU A 31 26.90 11.94 -0.40
C LEU A 31 25.49 11.95 0.20
N LEU A 32 24.58 12.77 -0.36
CA LEU A 32 23.17 12.77 0.06
C LEU A 32 22.49 11.42 -0.17
N LEU A 33 22.78 10.74 -1.27
CA LEU A 33 22.24 9.42 -1.56
C LEU A 33 22.69 8.41 -0.51
N GLN A 34 23.97 8.43 -0.12
CA GLN A 34 24.51 7.56 0.93
C GLN A 34 23.82 7.73 2.27
N CYS A 35 23.46 8.96 2.66
CA CYS A 35 22.76 9.21 3.93
C CYS A 35 21.22 9.17 3.80
N SER A 36 20.65 9.17 2.59
CA SER A 36 19.19 9.23 2.39
C SER A 36 18.42 8.02 2.95
N ALA A 37 19.09 6.90 3.21
CA ALA A 37 18.53 5.72 3.88
C ALA A 37 18.88 5.65 5.39
N ASP A 38 19.70 6.58 5.89
CA ASP A 38 20.11 6.63 7.30
C ASP A 38 18.95 7.14 8.18
N ALA A 39 18.65 6.41 9.25
CA ALA A 39 17.56 6.74 10.18
C ALA A 39 17.77 8.07 10.91
N ASP A 40 19.02 8.43 11.24
CA ASP A 40 19.34 9.69 11.89
C ASP A 40 19.23 10.86 10.92
N PHE A 41 19.60 10.68 9.64
CA PHE A 41 19.36 11.69 8.62
C PHE A 41 17.86 11.91 8.38
N ILE A 42 17.06 10.84 8.29
CA ILE A 42 15.60 10.95 8.17
C ILE A 42 15.00 11.66 9.39
N ARG A 43 15.43 11.31 10.62
CA ARG A 43 14.98 11.98 11.86
C ARG A 43 15.32 13.47 11.83
N PHE A 44 16.55 13.81 11.45
CA PHE A 44 17.00 15.19 11.29
C PHE A 44 16.11 15.98 10.31
N LEU A 45 15.75 15.40 9.16
CA LEU A 45 14.85 16.05 8.20
C LEU A 45 13.44 16.25 8.78
N ILE A 46 12.88 15.24 9.45
CA ILE A 46 11.55 15.32 10.09
C ILE A 46 11.52 16.45 11.14
N GLU A 47 12.57 16.58 11.95
CA GLU A 47 12.70 17.64 12.94
C GLU A 47 12.78 19.02 12.29
N GLY A 48 13.54 19.17 11.20
CA GLY A 48 13.58 20.41 10.41
C GLY A 48 12.20 20.83 9.88
N PHE A 49 11.50 19.93 9.19
CA PHE A 49 10.13 20.20 8.71
C PHE A 49 9.17 20.56 9.86
N SER A 50 9.31 19.90 11.00
CA SER A 50 8.46 20.14 12.17
C SER A 50 8.74 21.51 12.82
N ALA A 51 10.01 21.90 12.92
CA ALA A 51 10.42 23.19 13.48
C ALA A 51 9.87 24.38 12.67
N SER A 52 9.91 24.28 11.33
CA SER A 52 9.36 25.31 10.42
C SER A 52 7.88 25.62 10.70
N LYS A 53 7.06 24.59 10.94
CA LYS A 53 5.62 24.77 11.23
C LYS A 53 5.36 25.50 12.54
N HIS A 54 6.17 25.26 13.56
CA HIS A 54 6.00 25.89 14.87
C HIS A 54 6.42 27.36 14.85
N GLY A 55 7.49 27.69 14.11
CA GLY A 55 7.97 29.07 13.98
C GLY A 55 6.94 30.03 13.36
N GLN A 56 6.15 29.55 12.38
CA GLN A 56 5.13 30.38 11.74
C GLN A 56 4.00 30.82 12.68
N LYS A 57 3.63 30.01 13.68
CA LYS A 57 2.53 30.35 14.60
C LYS A 57 2.94 31.33 15.70
N GLN A 58 4.20 31.34 16.12
CA GLN A 58 4.67 32.27 17.17
C GLN A 58 5.08 33.65 16.65
N GLN A 59 5.48 33.79 15.38
CA GLN A 59 5.89 35.08 14.81
C GLN A 59 4.73 36.04 14.47
N GLN A 60 3.46 35.62 14.59
CA GLN A 60 2.33 36.52 14.35
C GLN A 60 2.01 37.49 15.51
N GLN A 61 2.66 37.36 16.67
CA GLN A 61 2.38 38.24 17.83
C GLN A 61 3.51 39.17 18.26
N GLN A 62 4.75 39.03 17.77
CA GLN A 62 5.83 39.98 18.11
C GLN A 62 6.76 40.24 16.92
N GLN A 63 6.83 41.52 16.51
CA GLN A 63 7.88 42.19 15.73
C GLN A 63 7.77 42.26 14.19
N GLN A 64 7.46 43.48 13.72
CA GLN A 64 7.63 43.94 12.34
C GLN A 64 9.05 44.48 12.02
N GLN A 65 10.01 44.49 12.95
CA GLN A 65 11.34 45.12 12.72
C GLN A 65 12.57 44.20 12.77
N GLN A 66 12.47 42.93 13.18
CA GLN A 66 13.61 41.99 13.11
C GLN A 66 13.54 40.95 11.97
N GLN A 67 12.48 40.96 11.16
CA GLN A 67 12.25 39.89 10.17
C GLN A 67 13.22 39.87 8.97
N GLN A 68 13.98 40.92 8.68
CA GLN A 68 14.88 40.91 7.52
C GLN A 68 16.21 40.17 7.72
N GLN A 69 16.72 40.00 8.96
CA GLN A 69 17.96 39.25 9.18
C GLN A 69 17.75 37.75 9.46
N GLN A 70 16.60 37.35 10.04
CA GLN A 70 16.32 35.93 10.26
C GLN A 70 15.86 35.18 9.01
N GLN A 71 15.40 35.87 7.95
CA GLN A 71 14.94 35.20 6.74
C GLN A 71 16.08 34.60 5.90
N GLN A 72 17.35 35.00 6.12
CA GLN A 72 18.51 34.40 5.46
C GLN A 72 19.07 33.15 6.17
N GLN A 73 18.77 32.94 7.46
CA GLN A 73 18.96 31.64 8.13
C GLN A 73 17.74 30.74 7.92
N ARG A 74 17.22 30.75 6.69
CA ARG A 74 16.13 29.89 6.29
C ARG A 74 16.57 28.44 6.42
N ASP A 75 15.66 27.62 6.94
CA ASP A 75 15.89 26.22 7.26
C ASP A 75 16.54 25.47 6.09
N PRO A 76 17.79 24.98 6.25
CA PRO A 76 18.52 24.28 5.19
C PRO A 76 17.82 23.00 4.75
N VAL A 77 16.97 22.41 5.59
CA VAL A 77 16.12 21.25 5.23
C VAL A 77 15.16 21.62 4.11
N ILE A 78 14.39 22.69 4.29
CA ILE A 78 13.40 23.11 3.29
C ILE A 78 14.09 23.53 2.00
N HIS A 79 15.19 24.28 2.09
CA HIS A 79 15.86 24.77 0.88
C HIS A 79 16.59 23.65 0.13
N GLY A 80 17.17 22.71 0.86
CA GLY A 80 17.80 21.51 0.30
C GLY A 80 16.78 20.64 -0.44
N ILE A 81 15.67 20.28 0.19
CA ILE A 81 14.63 19.46 -0.47
C ILE A 81 14.00 20.18 -1.66
N ARG A 82 13.72 21.49 -1.55
CA ARG A 82 13.25 22.30 -2.68
C ARG A 82 14.25 22.30 -3.84
N ARG A 83 15.55 22.33 -3.53
CA ARG A 83 16.61 22.25 -4.54
C ARG A 83 16.61 20.90 -5.23
N LEU A 84 16.47 19.78 -4.50
CA LEU A 84 16.31 18.45 -5.09
C LEU A 84 15.14 18.41 -6.09
N LEU A 85 13.96 18.90 -5.70
CA LEU A 85 12.78 18.94 -6.57
C LEU A 85 13.02 19.73 -7.86
N ARG A 86 13.75 20.84 -7.80
CA ARG A 86 14.10 21.65 -8.98
C ARG A 86 15.10 21.00 -9.91
N LEU A 87 15.86 20.00 -9.45
CA LEU A 87 16.78 19.25 -10.31
C LEU A 87 16.06 18.18 -11.13
N ILE A 88 14.85 17.77 -10.73
CA ILE A 88 14.04 16.80 -11.48
C ILE A 88 13.57 17.45 -12.79
N GLY A 89 13.79 16.77 -13.91
CA GLY A 89 13.47 17.28 -15.24
C GLY A 89 14.43 18.39 -15.71
N GLY A 90 15.53 18.61 -14.98
CA GLY A 90 16.59 19.51 -15.42
C GLY A 90 17.31 19.02 -16.68
N LYS A 91 18.10 19.90 -17.31
CA LYS A 91 18.86 19.58 -18.53
C LYS A 91 19.94 18.52 -18.32
N ASP A 92 20.47 18.38 -17.11
CA ASP A 92 21.44 17.34 -16.76
C ASP A 92 20.70 16.12 -16.23
N GLY A 93 20.58 15.09 -17.07
CA GLY A 93 19.89 13.85 -16.71
C GLY A 93 20.52 13.13 -15.51
N ARG A 94 21.83 13.25 -15.30
CA ARG A 94 22.53 12.60 -14.17
C ARG A 94 22.10 13.22 -12.84
N LEU A 95 22.03 14.55 -12.80
CA LEU A 95 21.54 15.29 -11.63
C LEU A 95 20.05 15.02 -11.37
N SER A 96 19.24 14.98 -12.43
CA SER A 96 17.81 14.64 -12.34
C SER A 96 17.62 13.23 -11.77
N ALA A 97 18.34 12.23 -12.29
CA ALA A 97 18.27 10.85 -11.82
C ALA A 97 18.66 10.72 -10.35
N MET A 98 19.84 11.22 -9.98
CA MET A 98 20.35 11.13 -8.61
C MET A 98 19.46 11.87 -7.61
N SER A 99 18.93 13.04 -7.99
CA SER A 99 17.96 13.77 -7.17
C SER A 99 16.68 12.96 -6.96
N THR A 100 16.18 12.31 -8.01
CA THR A 100 14.99 11.45 -7.94
C THR A 100 15.24 10.24 -7.03
N GLU A 101 16.40 9.60 -7.11
CA GLU A 101 16.80 8.48 -6.24
C GLU A 101 16.88 8.88 -4.76
N VAL A 102 17.50 10.03 -4.46
CA VAL A 102 17.51 10.58 -3.09
C VAL A 102 16.07 10.74 -2.59
N LEU A 103 15.18 11.31 -3.40
CA LEU A 103 13.79 11.51 -3.02
C LEU A 103 13.01 10.20 -2.89
N ILE A 104 13.35 9.15 -3.64
CA ILE A 104 12.74 7.81 -3.46
C ILE A 104 13.07 7.28 -2.07
N ASN A 105 14.33 7.34 -1.66
CA ASN A 105 14.76 6.87 -0.33
C ASN A 105 14.09 7.68 0.79
N LEU A 106 14.05 9.01 0.65
CA LEU A 106 13.39 9.88 1.63
C LEU A 106 11.88 9.62 1.73
N THR A 107 11.21 9.46 0.58
CA THR A 107 9.76 9.21 0.54
C THR A 107 9.37 7.77 0.86
N ALA A 108 10.33 6.86 1.05
CA ALA A 108 10.07 5.53 1.61
C ALA A 108 9.55 5.64 3.06
N ASN A 109 9.98 6.66 3.81
CA ASN A 109 9.43 6.98 5.12
C ASN A 109 8.10 7.75 4.99
N ASP A 110 7.02 7.15 5.50
CA ASP A 110 5.66 7.68 5.37
C ASP A 110 5.48 9.06 6.02
N SER A 111 6.06 9.27 7.21
CA SER A 111 5.96 10.55 7.94
C SER A 111 6.70 11.69 7.21
N LEU A 112 7.91 11.42 6.73
CA LEU A 112 8.69 12.41 5.96
C LEU A 112 8.00 12.73 4.63
N SER A 113 7.51 11.72 3.92
CA SER A 113 6.76 11.89 2.68
C SER A 113 5.52 12.78 2.86
N ALA A 114 4.75 12.58 3.93
CA ALA A 114 3.61 13.42 4.27
C ALA A 114 4.01 14.89 4.54
N LEU A 115 5.09 15.12 5.31
CA LEU A 115 5.62 16.46 5.58
C LEU A 115 6.10 17.16 4.31
N MET A 116 6.78 16.43 3.42
CA MET A 116 7.24 16.95 2.13
C MET A 116 6.07 17.37 1.24
N LEU A 117 5.00 16.57 1.16
CA LEU A 117 3.82 16.91 0.36
C LEU A 117 3.04 18.10 0.92
N GLU A 118 3.09 18.32 2.23
CA GLU A 118 2.47 19.49 2.86
C GLU A 118 3.25 20.78 2.57
N GLU A 119 4.58 20.73 2.64
CA GLU A 119 5.46 21.87 2.33
C GLU A 119 5.55 22.14 0.82
N TYR A 120 5.56 21.11 -0.01
CA TYR A 120 5.69 21.19 -1.48
C TYR A 120 4.44 20.64 -2.17
N LYS A 121 3.37 21.43 -2.12
CA LYS A 121 2.07 21.08 -2.73
C LYS A 121 2.16 20.82 -4.25
N ASP A 122 3.17 21.38 -4.91
CA ASP A 122 3.44 21.23 -6.34
C ASP A 122 4.33 20.03 -6.68
N MET A 123 4.85 19.29 -5.68
CA MET A 123 5.75 18.15 -5.89
C MET A 123 5.17 17.13 -6.88
N THR A 124 3.89 16.76 -6.71
CA THR A 124 3.20 15.85 -7.63
C THR A 124 3.14 16.41 -9.05
N GLY A 125 2.89 17.71 -9.20
CA GLY A 125 2.83 18.39 -10.51
C GLY A 125 4.19 18.38 -11.21
N VAL A 126 5.27 18.67 -10.48
CA VAL A 126 6.65 18.59 -10.99
C VAL A 126 6.97 17.19 -11.51
N LEU A 127 6.61 16.15 -10.74
CA LEU A 127 6.86 14.76 -11.14
C LEU A 127 6.04 14.32 -12.35
N MET A 128 4.77 14.75 -12.44
CA MET A 128 3.93 14.44 -13.59
C MET A 128 4.39 15.15 -14.87
N GLU A 129 4.82 16.41 -14.75
CA GLU A 129 5.37 17.16 -15.88
C GLU A 129 6.72 16.56 -16.34
N ASN A 130 7.59 16.17 -15.41
CA ASN A 130 8.81 15.43 -15.75
C ASN A 130 8.50 14.10 -16.45
N LEU A 131 7.53 13.32 -15.95
CA LEU A 131 7.10 12.06 -16.58
C LEU A 131 6.62 12.29 -18.03
N LYS A 132 5.81 13.33 -18.24
CA LYS A 132 5.32 13.74 -19.57
C LYS A 132 6.47 14.13 -20.50
N GLN A 133 7.43 14.93 -20.01
CA GLN A 133 8.61 15.34 -20.78
C GLN A 133 9.46 14.15 -21.19
N GLN A 134 9.73 13.22 -20.27
CA GLN A 134 10.48 12.00 -20.55
C GLN A 134 9.74 11.09 -21.55
N GLN A 135 8.40 10.97 -21.46
CA GLN A 135 7.60 10.22 -22.44
C GLN A 135 7.69 10.85 -23.84
N GLN A 136 7.61 12.19 -23.95
CA GLN A 136 7.76 12.88 -25.22
C GLN A 136 9.16 12.72 -25.82
N GLN A 137 10.20 12.75 -24.99
CA GLN A 137 11.58 12.47 -25.43
C GLN A 137 11.72 11.03 -25.94
N GLN A 138 11.13 10.05 -25.24
CA GLN A 138 11.14 8.65 -25.69
C GLN A 138 10.54 8.47 -27.08
N GLN A 139 9.43 9.15 -27.36
CA GLN A 139 8.78 9.08 -28.67
C GLN A 139 9.62 9.73 -29.78
N LYS A 140 10.34 10.82 -29.47
CA LYS A 140 11.26 11.47 -30.43
C LYS A 140 12.46 10.59 -30.75
N GLN A 141 13.06 9.96 -29.73
CA GLN A 141 14.20 9.05 -29.92
C GLN A 141 13.82 7.84 -30.80
N GLN A 142 12.61 7.30 -30.64
CA GLN A 142 12.12 6.21 -31.50
C GLN A 142 11.94 6.63 -32.98
N GLN A 143 11.63 7.90 -33.26
CA GLN A 143 11.52 8.41 -34.63
C GLN A 143 12.90 8.69 -35.25
N GLN A 144 13.87 9.17 -34.46
CA GLN A 144 15.21 9.54 -34.94
C GLN A 144 16.13 8.34 -35.15
N GLN A 145 15.97 7.24 -34.39
CA GLN A 145 16.74 6.01 -34.61
C GLN A 145 16.56 5.39 -36.01
N GLN A 146 15.58 5.83 -36.79
CA GLN A 146 15.44 5.43 -38.19
C GLN A 146 16.32 6.25 -39.16
N GLN A 147 16.94 7.37 -38.74
CA GLN A 147 17.59 8.32 -39.66
C GLN A 147 19.05 8.66 -39.36
N GLN A 148 19.55 8.58 -38.12
CA GLN A 148 20.98 8.82 -37.84
C GLN A 148 21.38 8.23 -36.48
N GLY A 149 22.48 7.48 -36.45
CA GLY A 149 23.02 6.88 -35.24
C GLY A 149 23.99 7.81 -34.51
N ASP A 150 24.03 7.66 -33.18
CA ASP A 150 25.01 8.20 -32.23
C ASP A 150 25.00 9.71 -31.95
N GLU A 151 23.87 10.25 -31.48
CA GLU A 151 23.95 11.40 -30.55
C GLU A 151 23.80 10.90 -29.10
N ASP A 152 24.59 11.51 -28.19
CA ASP A 152 24.61 11.29 -26.74
C ASP A 152 23.24 11.55 -26.10
N ASP A 153 22.31 10.63 -26.30
CA ASP A 153 20.97 10.72 -25.77
C ASP A 153 20.99 10.58 -24.25
N VAL A 154 20.43 11.57 -23.57
CA VAL A 154 20.29 11.56 -22.12
C VAL A 154 19.42 10.34 -21.72
N PRO A 155 19.89 9.46 -20.82
CA PRO A 155 19.12 8.30 -20.41
C PRO A 155 17.76 8.71 -19.82
N LEU A 156 16.69 8.05 -20.27
CA LEU A 156 15.35 8.31 -19.77
C LEU A 156 15.09 7.51 -18.49
N HIS A 157 14.83 8.21 -17.39
CA HIS A 157 14.63 7.62 -16.07
C HIS A 157 13.14 7.49 -15.70
N ILE A 158 12.32 7.00 -16.64
CA ILE A 158 10.86 6.91 -16.47
C ILE A 158 10.51 6.00 -15.29
N GLY A 159 11.16 4.84 -15.18
CA GLY A 159 10.91 3.89 -14.08
C GLY A 159 11.19 4.49 -12.70
N VAL A 160 12.28 5.26 -12.57
CA VAL A 160 12.66 5.93 -11.33
C VAL A 160 11.63 7.00 -10.94
N THR A 161 11.15 7.78 -11.91
CA THR A 161 10.08 8.78 -11.67
C THR A 161 8.77 8.11 -11.25
N LEU A 162 8.41 7.00 -11.88
CA LEU A 162 7.22 6.21 -11.52
C LEU A 162 7.34 5.59 -10.12
N MET A 163 8.53 5.12 -9.73
CA MET A 163 8.80 4.63 -8.39
C MET A 163 8.56 5.72 -7.34
N LEU A 164 9.08 6.93 -7.56
CA LEU A 164 8.83 8.08 -6.68
C LEU A 164 7.34 8.45 -6.61
N LEU A 165 6.66 8.53 -7.76
CA LEU A 165 5.22 8.75 -7.82
C LEU A 165 4.43 7.68 -7.05
N SER A 166 4.85 6.41 -7.14
CA SER A 166 4.21 5.32 -6.40
C SER A 166 4.34 5.46 -4.89
N ASN A 167 5.48 5.99 -4.40
CA ASN A 167 5.68 6.27 -2.97
C ASN A 167 4.78 7.41 -2.49
N ILE A 168 4.76 8.54 -3.20
CA ILE A 168 4.01 9.72 -2.72
C ILE A 168 2.49 9.57 -2.88
N THR A 169 2.03 8.80 -3.87
CA THR A 169 0.58 8.57 -4.09
C THR A 169 -0.06 7.72 -3.00
N ARG A 170 0.70 7.19 -2.03
CA ARG A 170 0.15 6.61 -0.80
C ARG A 170 -0.57 7.65 0.07
N HIS A 171 -0.27 8.94 -0.13
CA HIS A 171 -0.86 10.03 0.63
C HIS A 171 -2.00 10.71 -0.14
N LYS A 172 -3.07 11.07 0.58
CA LYS A 172 -4.24 11.76 0.03
C LYS A 172 -3.87 13.06 -0.70
N THR A 173 -2.96 13.88 -0.15
CA THR A 173 -2.52 15.13 -0.79
C THR A 173 -1.97 14.92 -2.20
N ALA A 174 -1.18 13.87 -2.40
CA ALA A 174 -0.65 13.54 -3.72
C ALA A 174 -1.74 13.00 -4.63
N ILE A 175 -2.64 12.14 -4.13
CA ILE A 175 -3.79 11.65 -4.90
C ILE A 175 -4.65 12.83 -5.38
N ASP A 176 -4.99 13.75 -4.50
CA ASP A 176 -5.82 14.93 -4.81
C ASP A 176 -5.11 15.83 -5.85
N ALA A 177 -3.78 15.95 -5.78
CA ALA A 177 -2.99 16.68 -6.79
C ALA A 177 -2.94 15.97 -8.15
N VAL A 178 -2.82 14.63 -8.19
CA VAL A 178 -2.94 13.84 -9.42
C VAL A 178 -4.36 13.93 -9.99
N PHE A 179 -5.35 14.12 -9.12
CA PHE A 179 -6.77 13.96 -9.41
C PHE A 179 -7.57 15.27 -9.52
N SER A 180 -6.95 16.45 -9.41
CA SER A 180 -7.68 17.73 -9.30
C SER A 180 -8.83 17.88 -10.32
N SER A 181 -10.06 17.72 -9.82
CA SER A 181 -11.30 17.74 -10.60
C SER A 181 -11.61 19.10 -11.23
N GLN A 182 -10.90 20.13 -10.77
CA GLN A 182 -11.05 21.52 -11.17
C GLN A 182 -10.25 21.86 -12.44
N LEU A 183 -9.38 20.98 -12.91
CA LEU A 183 -8.60 21.22 -14.12
C LEU A 183 -9.46 21.00 -15.38
N PRO A 184 -9.49 21.96 -16.33
CA PRO A 184 -10.16 21.78 -17.61
C PRO A 184 -9.52 20.62 -18.39
N VAL A 185 -10.38 19.82 -19.04
CA VAL A 185 -9.95 18.71 -19.92
C VAL A 185 -9.30 19.35 -21.16
N PRO A 186 -7.97 19.44 -21.19
CA PRO A 186 -7.19 18.28 -21.61
C PRO A 186 -6.03 17.89 -20.66
N ASP A 187 -5.74 18.66 -19.61
CA ASP A 187 -4.54 18.50 -18.78
C ASP A 187 -4.77 17.57 -17.59
N TYR A 188 -5.21 16.34 -17.89
CA TYR A 188 -5.40 15.32 -16.86
C TYR A 188 -4.05 14.77 -16.40
N PRO A 189 -3.62 15.01 -15.14
CA PRO A 189 -2.26 14.67 -14.71
C PRO A 189 -1.96 13.17 -14.74
N LEU A 190 -2.97 12.31 -14.63
CA LEU A 190 -2.81 10.85 -14.71
C LEU A 190 -2.79 10.31 -16.15
N LEU A 191 -3.07 11.14 -17.16
CA LEU A 191 -3.06 10.72 -18.57
C LEU A 191 -1.72 10.08 -19.00
N PRO A 192 -0.54 10.64 -18.65
CA PRO A 192 0.74 10.00 -18.97
C PRO A 192 0.84 8.57 -18.43
N CYS A 193 0.38 8.30 -17.20
CA CYS A 193 0.38 6.97 -16.61
C CYS A 193 -0.54 5.99 -17.39
N LEU A 194 -1.74 6.44 -17.76
CA LEU A 194 -2.68 5.63 -18.54
C LEU A 194 -2.17 5.32 -19.94
N LEU A 195 -1.51 6.29 -20.60
CA LEU A 195 -0.91 6.10 -21.91
C LEU A 195 0.26 5.10 -21.84
N LEU A 196 1.13 5.22 -20.84
CA LEU A 196 2.22 4.27 -20.63
C LEU A 196 1.71 2.85 -20.46
N LEU A 197 0.65 2.64 -19.67
CA LEU A 197 0.04 1.31 -19.51
C LEU A 197 -0.66 0.81 -20.79
N HIS A 198 -1.32 1.70 -21.53
CA HIS A 198 -1.94 1.34 -22.81
C HIS A 198 -0.90 0.86 -23.84
N GLU A 199 0.30 1.45 -23.82
CA GLU A 199 1.45 1.10 -24.65
C GLU A 199 2.29 -0.07 -24.09
N ALA A 200 1.86 -0.68 -22.97
CA ALA A 200 2.61 -1.76 -22.35
C ALA A 200 2.74 -2.98 -23.31
N PRO A 201 3.93 -3.62 -23.34
CA PRO A 201 4.16 -4.80 -24.17
C PRO A 201 3.29 -5.97 -23.69
N ARG A 202 2.76 -6.72 -24.66
CA ARG A 202 1.97 -7.94 -24.41
C ARG A 202 2.82 -9.18 -24.13
N ASN A 203 4.09 -8.98 -23.77
CA ASN A 203 4.98 -10.04 -23.31
C ASN A 203 5.17 -9.89 -21.78
N PRO A 204 4.72 -10.86 -20.95
CA PRO A 204 4.86 -10.79 -19.50
C PRO A 204 6.32 -10.80 -19.03
N GLU A 205 7.26 -11.31 -19.84
CA GLU A 205 8.69 -11.36 -19.50
C GLU A 205 9.44 -10.06 -19.81
N SER A 206 8.77 -9.07 -20.43
CA SER A 206 9.38 -7.79 -20.76
C SER A 206 9.84 -7.04 -19.49
N GLU A 207 11.07 -6.51 -19.52
CA GLU A 207 11.64 -5.65 -18.47
C GLU A 207 10.74 -4.45 -18.14
N TYR A 208 9.92 -3.99 -19.10
CA TYR A 208 8.89 -2.97 -18.87
C TYR A 208 8.06 -3.25 -17.61
N TRP A 209 7.65 -4.49 -17.38
CA TRP A 209 6.76 -4.81 -16.26
C TRP A 209 7.48 -4.69 -14.90
N LYS A 210 8.77 -5.04 -14.87
CA LYS A 210 9.61 -4.92 -13.67
C LYS A 210 9.98 -3.46 -13.38
N GLU A 211 10.26 -2.68 -14.42
CA GLU A 211 10.78 -1.31 -14.26
C GLU A 211 9.71 -0.21 -14.26
N LYS A 212 8.56 -0.44 -14.91
CA LYS A 212 7.52 0.59 -15.12
C LYS A 212 6.13 0.08 -14.74
N GLY A 213 5.75 -1.09 -15.24
CA GLY A 213 4.40 -1.64 -15.13
C GLY A 213 3.94 -1.78 -13.67
N ILE A 214 4.77 -2.36 -12.80
CA ILE A 214 4.44 -2.52 -11.38
C ILE A 214 4.16 -1.18 -10.67
N PHE A 215 4.97 -0.15 -10.94
CA PHE A 215 4.80 1.17 -10.34
C PHE A 215 3.56 1.88 -10.88
N LEU A 216 3.28 1.78 -12.18
CA LEU A 216 2.06 2.32 -12.79
C LEU A 216 0.81 1.70 -12.16
N LEU A 217 0.81 0.38 -11.94
CA LEU A 217 -0.29 -0.31 -11.28
C LEU A 217 -0.44 0.09 -9.81
N HIS A 218 0.67 0.30 -9.09
CA HIS A 218 0.63 0.85 -7.73
C HIS A 218 0.06 2.27 -7.69
N ILE A 219 0.46 3.15 -8.62
CA ILE A 219 -0.09 4.51 -8.74
C ILE A 219 -1.60 4.44 -8.97
N LEU A 220 -2.06 3.64 -9.94
CA LEU A 220 -3.49 3.49 -10.22
C LEU A 220 -4.27 2.89 -9.04
N ARG A 221 -3.71 1.87 -8.39
CA ARG A 221 -4.30 1.29 -7.16
C ARG A 221 -4.45 2.36 -6.08
N ASN A 222 -3.42 3.18 -5.86
CA ASN A 222 -3.45 4.23 -4.85
C ASN A 222 -4.48 5.31 -5.19
N VAL A 223 -4.47 5.81 -6.43
CA VAL A 223 -5.43 6.82 -6.89
C VAL A 223 -6.87 6.32 -6.80
N THR A 224 -7.14 5.07 -7.19
CA THR A 224 -8.47 4.46 -7.08
C THR A 224 -8.87 4.05 -5.67
N ALA A 225 -8.03 4.31 -4.65
CA ALA A 225 -8.49 4.30 -3.26
C ALA A 225 -9.39 5.49 -2.94
N ASN A 226 -9.36 6.55 -3.76
CA ASN A 226 -10.26 7.69 -3.67
C ASN A 226 -11.50 7.46 -4.56
N ASP A 227 -12.67 7.50 -3.95
CA ASP A 227 -13.96 7.26 -4.60
C ASP A 227 -14.26 8.27 -5.72
N GLU A 228 -13.94 9.56 -5.51
CA GLU A 228 -14.11 10.60 -6.52
C GLU A 228 -13.22 10.32 -7.74
N ALA A 229 -12.01 9.79 -7.49
CA ALA A 229 -11.09 9.41 -8.54
C ALA A 229 -11.61 8.26 -9.39
N VAL A 230 -12.23 7.28 -8.74
CA VAL A 230 -12.89 6.18 -9.45
C VAL A 230 -14.05 6.71 -10.30
N GLU A 231 -14.96 7.51 -9.74
CA GLU A 231 -16.11 8.04 -10.48
C GLU A 231 -15.69 8.81 -11.73
N PHE A 232 -14.68 9.66 -11.61
CA PHE A 232 -14.14 10.40 -12.75
C PHE A 232 -13.52 9.49 -13.80
N LEU A 233 -12.75 8.48 -13.40
CA LEU A 233 -12.13 7.52 -14.31
C LEU A 233 -13.21 6.76 -15.10
N LEU A 234 -14.29 6.35 -14.43
CA LEU A 234 -15.43 5.70 -15.06
C LEU A 234 -16.16 6.62 -16.05
N GLN A 235 -16.44 7.86 -15.66
CA GLN A 235 -17.17 8.79 -16.51
C GLN A 235 -16.37 9.21 -17.76
N ARG A 236 -15.06 9.45 -17.63
CA ARG A 236 -14.26 10.12 -18.68
C ARG A 236 -13.30 9.21 -19.44
N ARG A 237 -13.00 8.02 -18.91
CA ARG A 237 -11.96 7.13 -19.44
C ARG A 237 -12.38 5.67 -19.53
N MET A 238 -13.68 5.40 -19.54
CA MET A 238 -14.22 4.03 -19.65
C MET A 238 -13.61 3.23 -20.81
N LYS A 239 -13.49 3.83 -22.01
CA LYS A 239 -12.87 3.17 -23.17
C LYS A 239 -11.40 2.78 -22.92
N THR A 240 -10.64 3.62 -22.22
CA THR A 240 -9.25 3.34 -21.87
C THR A 240 -9.18 2.24 -20.82
N LEU A 241 -10.06 2.27 -19.81
CA LEU A 241 -10.15 1.21 -18.79
C LEU A 241 -10.49 -0.15 -19.40
N ASN A 242 -11.41 -0.20 -20.38
CA ASN A 242 -11.72 -1.45 -21.09
C ASN A 242 -10.50 -2.04 -21.77
N LYS A 243 -9.70 -1.23 -22.47
CA LYS A 243 -8.45 -1.68 -23.09
C LYS A 243 -7.40 -2.11 -22.07
N LEU A 244 -7.44 -1.57 -20.85
CA LEU A 244 -6.56 -2.02 -19.76
C LEU A 244 -6.98 -3.41 -19.27
N MET A 245 -8.27 -3.76 -19.29
CA MET A 245 -8.73 -5.12 -18.96
C MET A 245 -8.15 -6.18 -19.90
N ASP A 246 -7.85 -5.83 -21.15
CA ASP A 246 -7.15 -6.71 -22.08
C ASP A 246 -5.70 -7.01 -21.66
N LEU A 247 -5.11 -6.23 -20.73
CA LEU A 247 -3.75 -6.50 -20.25
C LEU A 247 -3.69 -7.70 -19.31
N LEU A 248 -4.81 -8.10 -18.70
CA LEU A 248 -4.86 -9.10 -17.64
C LEU A 248 -4.15 -10.42 -18.00
N GLU A 249 -4.32 -10.88 -19.24
CA GLU A 249 -3.70 -12.10 -19.78
C GLU A 249 -2.18 -11.99 -19.96
N TYR A 250 -1.66 -10.76 -20.01
CA TYR A 250 -0.25 -10.45 -20.27
C TYR A 250 0.49 -9.93 -19.03
N LEU A 251 -0.19 -9.87 -17.87
CA LEU A 251 0.42 -9.39 -16.64
C LEU A 251 1.29 -10.48 -16.00
N PRO A 252 2.56 -10.19 -15.68
CA PRO A 252 3.34 -11.10 -14.86
C PRO A 252 2.74 -11.21 -13.45
N PRO A 253 3.05 -12.28 -12.69
CA PRO A 253 2.44 -12.53 -11.38
C PRO A 253 2.52 -11.35 -10.40
N LEU A 254 3.65 -10.63 -10.38
CA LEU A 254 3.85 -9.45 -9.52
C LEU A 254 2.90 -8.28 -9.82
N CYS A 255 2.38 -8.20 -11.05
CA CYS A 255 1.47 -7.16 -11.50
C CYS A 255 -0.01 -7.55 -11.37
N GLN A 256 -0.32 -8.84 -11.22
CA GLN A 256 -1.70 -9.32 -11.16
C GLN A 256 -2.43 -8.80 -9.93
N ALA A 257 -1.84 -8.91 -8.74
CA ALA A 257 -2.48 -8.46 -7.49
C ALA A 257 -2.88 -6.96 -7.49
N PRO A 258 -2.00 -5.99 -7.81
CA PRO A 258 -2.39 -4.59 -7.85
C PRO A 258 -3.41 -4.29 -8.97
N PHE A 259 -3.33 -5.00 -10.11
CA PHE A 259 -4.30 -4.86 -11.18
C PHE A 259 -5.67 -5.41 -10.82
N LEU A 260 -5.74 -6.59 -10.19
CA LEU A 260 -6.99 -7.18 -9.72
C LEU A 260 -7.65 -6.29 -8.66
N LEU A 261 -6.89 -5.71 -7.74
CA LEU A 261 -7.44 -4.74 -6.77
C LEU A 261 -8.00 -3.48 -7.45
N LEU A 262 -7.31 -2.98 -8.48
CA LEU A 262 -7.82 -1.90 -9.31
C LEU A 262 -9.13 -2.31 -9.99
N ALA A 263 -9.14 -3.44 -10.69
CA ALA A 263 -10.30 -3.97 -11.40
C ALA A 263 -11.48 -4.21 -10.45
N LEU A 264 -11.25 -4.79 -9.27
CA LEU A 264 -12.26 -4.99 -8.23
C LEU A 264 -12.84 -3.68 -7.73
N ARG A 265 -12.01 -2.66 -7.45
CA ARG A 265 -12.50 -1.35 -7.00
C ARG A 265 -13.34 -0.65 -8.05
N LEU A 266 -12.90 -0.73 -9.30
CA LEU A 266 -13.66 -0.22 -10.43
C LEU A 266 -14.98 -0.99 -10.57
N ALA A 267 -14.93 -2.33 -10.51
CA ALA A 267 -16.06 -3.24 -10.61
C ALA A 267 -17.10 -3.04 -9.50
N CYS A 268 -16.68 -2.78 -8.25
CA CYS A 268 -17.57 -2.52 -7.12
C CYS A 268 -18.37 -1.21 -7.28
N ARG A 269 -18.09 -0.39 -8.30
CA ARG A 269 -18.94 0.74 -8.67
C ARG A 269 -19.94 0.28 -9.72
N GLU A 270 -21.22 0.47 -9.42
CA GLU A 270 -22.37 -0.05 -10.18
C GLU A 270 -22.34 0.26 -11.69
N GLN A 271 -21.60 1.30 -12.10
CA GLN A 271 -21.47 1.74 -13.49
C GLN A 271 -20.68 0.77 -14.39
N LEU A 272 -19.91 -0.17 -13.81
CA LEU A 272 -19.04 -1.08 -14.56
C LEU A 272 -19.65 -2.46 -14.85
N HIS A 273 -20.72 -2.84 -14.15
CA HIS A 273 -21.31 -4.19 -14.25
C HIS A 273 -21.77 -4.51 -15.68
N ALA A 274 -22.41 -3.56 -16.36
CA ALA A 274 -22.89 -3.75 -17.73
C ALA A 274 -21.77 -3.87 -18.78
N LEU A 275 -20.52 -3.54 -18.42
CA LEU A 275 -19.37 -3.53 -19.33
C LEU A 275 -18.41 -4.70 -19.08
N LEU A 276 -18.31 -5.19 -17.83
CA LEU A 276 -17.59 -6.44 -17.52
C LEU A 276 -18.38 -7.68 -17.96
N LEU A 277 -19.70 -7.56 -18.02
CA LEU A 277 -20.61 -8.57 -18.56
C LEU A 277 -21.32 -7.98 -19.78
N PRO A 278 -20.67 -7.91 -20.96
CA PRO A 278 -21.33 -7.49 -22.19
C PRO A 278 -22.43 -8.49 -22.62
N VAL A 279 -22.48 -9.65 -21.97
CA VAL A 279 -23.48 -10.69 -22.15
C VAL A 279 -24.63 -10.43 -21.18
N ASP A 280 -25.85 -10.36 -21.71
CA ASP A 280 -27.08 -10.35 -20.91
C ASP A 280 -26.99 -11.48 -19.87
N PRO A 281 -27.21 -11.23 -18.56
CA PRO A 281 -27.12 -12.27 -17.53
C PRO A 281 -27.90 -13.54 -17.88
N SER A 282 -29.01 -13.40 -18.60
CA SER A 282 -29.83 -14.51 -19.09
C SER A 282 -29.09 -15.36 -20.15
N GLN A 283 -28.35 -14.74 -21.06
CA GLN A 283 -27.53 -15.44 -22.05
C GLN A 283 -26.32 -16.12 -21.41
N LEU A 284 -25.67 -15.50 -20.42
CA LEU A 284 -24.54 -16.12 -19.71
C LEU A 284 -25.00 -17.34 -18.91
N GLN A 285 -26.14 -17.25 -18.23
CA GLN A 285 -26.71 -18.37 -17.50
C GLN A 285 -27.08 -19.52 -18.43
N GLN A 286 -27.63 -19.21 -19.61
CA GLN A 286 -27.93 -20.20 -20.64
C GLN A 286 -26.65 -20.83 -21.22
N GLN A 287 -25.62 -20.02 -21.49
CA GLN A 287 -24.34 -20.48 -22.04
C GLN A 287 -23.57 -21.36 -21.05
N VAL A 288 -23.56 -21.03 -19.76
CA VAL A 288 -22.97 -21.86 -18.70
C VAL A 288 -23.77 -23.16 -18.54
N HIS A 289 -25.11 -23.11 -18.64
CA HIS A 289 -25.94 -24.31 -18.58
C HIS A 289 -25.71 -25.22 -19.79
N ASP A 290 -25.60 -24.66 -20.99
CA ASP A 290 -25.29 -25.38 -22.22
C ASP A 290 -23.87 -25.97 -22.20
N GLN A 291 -22.90 -25.23 -21.67
CA GLN A 291 -21.52 -25.70 -21.49
C GLN A 291 -21.43 -26.82 -20.45
N TYR A 292 -22.17 -26.72 -19.35
CA TYR A 292 -22.25 -27.78 -18.32
C TYR A 292 -22.90 -29.05 -18.88
N ASN A 293 -23.98 -28.91 -19.66
CA ASN A 293 -24.64 -30.03 -20.32
C ASN A 293 -23.75 -30.69 -21.39
N GLN A 294 -22.97 -29.91 -22.15
CA GLN A 294 -21.96 -30.45 -23.06
C GLN A 294 -20.82 -31.16 -22.33
N GLN A 295 -20.36 -30.64 -21.20
CA GLN A 295 -19.32 -31.29 -20.38
C GLN A 295 -19.80 -32.62 -19.78
N GLN A 296 -21.06 -32.72 -19.33
CA GLN A 296 -21.62 -34.00 -18.86
C GLN A 296 -21.70 -35.03 -19.99
N GLN A 297 -22.04 -34.62 -21.22
CA GLN A 297 -22.05 -35.55 -22.35
C GLN A 297 -20.63 -35.99 -22.76
N GLN A 298 -19.62 -35.12 -22.65
CA GLN A 298 -18.23 -35.51 -22.91
C GLN A 298 -17.61 -36.37 -21.80
N GLN A 299 -18.00 -36.19 -20.53
CA GLN A 299 -17.52 -37.05 -19.44
C GLN A 299 -18.03 -38.51 -19.55
N GLN A 300 -19.17 -38.75 -20.21
CA GLN A 300 -19.59 -40.13 -20.51
C GLN A 300 -18.80 -40.78 -21.66
N GLN A 301 -18.10 -40.01 -22.51
CA GLN A 301 -17.26 -40.57 -23.58
C GLN A 301 -15.76 -40.63 -23.23
N GLN A 302 -15.27 -39.87 -22.24
CA GLN A 302 -13.84 -39.83 -21.90
C GLN A 302 -13.36 -40.79 -20.80
N GLN A 303 -14.19 -41.71 -20.30
CA GLN A 303 -13.73 -42.74 -19.35
C GLN A 303 -12.77 -43.82 -19.96
N GLN A 304 -12.26 -43.63 -21.18
CA GLN A 304 -11.24 -44.54 -21.75
C GLN A 304 -9.92 -43.92 -22.21
N GLN A 305 -9.67 -42.62 -22.11
CA GLN A 305 -8.30 -42.10 -22.32
C GLN A 305 -7.90 -41.06 -21.28
N GLN A 306 -6.96 -41.48 -20.45
CA GLN A 306 -6.26 -40.67 -19.46
C GLN A 306 -5.21 -39.76 -20.12
N GLN A 307 -4.90 -38.69 -19.39
CA GLN A 307 -3.67 -37.88 -19.44
C GLN A 307 -3.52 -36.89 -20.60
N GLN A 308 -4.06 -35.70 -20.39
CA GLN A 308 -3.27 -34.49 -20.06
C GLN A 308 -4.28 -33.35 -19.95
N GLN A 309 -4.71 -33.05 -18.73
CA GLN A 309 -5.59 -31.93 -18.48
C GLN A 309 -4.71 -30.67 -18.39
N PRO A 310 -4.89 -29.66 -19.26
CA PRO A 310 -4.34 -28.34 -19.00
C PRO A 310 -4.93 -27.86 -17.68
N ARG A 311 -4.10 -27.30 -16.80
CA ARG A 311 -4.61 -26.59 -15.62
C ARG A 311 -5.60 -25.53 -16.12
N PRO A 312 -6.81 -25.42 -15.54
CA PRO A 312 -7.60 -24.23 -15.75
C PRO A 312 -6.78 -23.08 -15.16
N GLU A 313 -6.22 -22.23 -16.02
CA GLU A 313 -6.01 -20.85 -15.62
C GLU A 313 -7.40 -20.37 -15.22
N GLU A 314 -7.65 -20.27 -13.91
CA GLU A 314 -8.88 -19.71 -13.39
C GLU A 314 -8.99 -18.32 -13.99
N ASP A 315 -9.95 -18.15 -14.88
CA ASP A 315 -10.11 -16.96 -15.68
C ASP A 315 -10.34 -15.81 -14.68
N CYS A 316 -9.34 -14.95 -14.48
CA CYS A 316 -9.45 -13.82 -13.57
C CYS A 316 -10.68 -12.95 -13.91
N ARG A 317 -11.18 -13.03 -15.15
CA ARG A 317 -12.47 -12.46 -15.57
C ARG A 317 -13.67 -13.10 -14.88
N LEU A 318 -13.68 -14.42 -14.71
CA LEU A 318 -14.71 -15.13 -13.95
C LEU A 318 -14.65 -14.77 -12.47
N LEU A 319 -13.46 -14.68 -11.86
CA LEU A 319 -13.32 -14.21 -10.47
C LEU A 319 -13.80 -12.76 -10.31
N LEU A 320 -13.45 -11.87 -11.24
CA LEU A 320 -13.96 -10.48 -11.25
C LEU A 320 -15.48 -10.43 -11.47
N ALA A 321 -16.01 -11.22 -12.39
CA ALA A 321 -17.44 -11.33 -12.64
C ALA A 321 -18.19 -11.89 -11.42
N LEU A 322 -17.62 -12.90 -10.75
CA LEU A 322 -18.13 -13.42 -9.49
C LEU A 322 -18.05 -12.38 -8.39
N CYS A 323 -16.99 -11.57 -8.30
CA CYS A 323 -16.93 -10.46 -7.35
C CYS A 323 -17.99 -9.39 -7.64
N CYS A 324 -18.28 -9.08 -8.91
CA CYS A 324 -19.41 -8.23 -9.28
C CYS A 324 -20.76 -8.85 -8.89
N PHE A 325 -20.91 -10.17 -9.04
CA PHE A 325 -22.18 -10.86 -8.80
C PHE A 325 -22.44 -11.14 -7.31
N LEU A 326 -21.38 -11.41 -6.55
CA LEU A 326 -21.41 -11.79 -5.13
C LEU A 326 -21.37 -10.57 -4.20
N TYR A 327 -20.99 -9.38 -4.66
CA TYR A 327 -21.13 -8.16 -3.88
C TYR A 327 -22.49 -7.50 -4.15
N PRO A 328 -23.47 -7.63 -3.24
CA PRO A 328 -24.75 -6.94 -3.39
C PRO A 328 -24.55 -5.42 -3.41
N LYS A 329 -25.42 -4.72 -4.16
CA LYS A 329 -25.36 -3.26 -4.38
C LYS A 329 -25.15 -2.50 -3.08
N ALA A 330 -24.36 -1.43 -3.12
CA ALA A 330 -24.18 -0.56 -1.95
C ALA A 330 -25.53 0.06 -1.57
N GLY A 331 -26.02 -0.23 -0.37
CA GLY A 331 -27.36 0.21 0.08
C GLY A 331 -28.52 -0.70 -0.32
N SER A 332 -28.26 -1.84 -0.97
CA SER A 332 -29.30 -2.86 -1.13
C SER A 332 -29.75 -3.41 0.22
N VAL A 333 -31.03 -3.76 0.30
CA VAL A 333 -31.63 -4.42 1.47
C VAL A 333 -30.91 -5.73 1.75
N GLU A 334 -30.51 -6.46 0.70
CA GLU A 334 -29.75 -7.71 0.82
C GLU A 334 -28.38 -7.50 1.48
N ARG A 335 -27.66 -6.43 1.15
CA ARG A 335 -26.37 -6.11 1.78
C ARG A 335 -26.53 -5.68 3.24
N MET A 336 -27.57 -4.89 3.53
CA MET A 336 -27.86 -4.47 4.90
C MET A 336 -28.22 -5.68 5.76
N LYS A 337 -29.07 -6.57 5.22
CA LYS A 337 -29.43 -7.82 5.87
C LYS A 337 -28.24 -8.75 6.07
N ALA A 338 -27.38 -8.94 5.08
CA ALA A 338 -26.17 -9.76 5.22
C ALA A 338 -25.19 -9.19 6.26
N ARG A 339 -25.08 -7.86 6.36
CA ARG A 339 -24.28 -7.18 7.39
C ARG A 339 -24.89 -7.39 8.79
N ASP A 340 -26.20 -7.29 8.91
CA ASP A 340 -26.90 -7.51 10.18
C ASP A 340 -26.85 -8.98 10.61
N GLU A 341 -26.94 -9.92 9.65
CA GLU A 341 -26.76 -11.36 9.87
C GLU A 341 -25.34 -11.69 10.33
N LEU A 342 -24.31 -11.08 9.71
CA LEU A 342 -22.93 -11.27 10.13
C LEU A 342 -22.67 -10.68 11.53
N ALA A 343 -23.19 -9.48 11.81
CA ALA A 343 -23.11 -8.88 13.14
C ALA A 343 -23.86 -9.71 14.20
N ALA A 344 -24.97 -10.36 13.82
CA ALA A 344 -25.68 -11.29 14.68
C ALA A 344 -24.88 -12.57 14.95
N GLN A 345 -24.18 -13.10 13.94
CA GLN A 345 -23.28 -14.25 14.11
C GLN A 345 -22.12 -13.92 15.05
N ASP A 346 -21.45 -12.78 14.87
CA ASP A 346 -20.37 -12.34 15.76
C ASP A 346 -20.87 -12.20 17.21
N ALA A 347 -22.06 -11.62 17.40
CA ALA A 347 -22.69 -11.51 18.71
C ALA A 347 -23.06 -12.87 19.33
N GLU A 348 -23.41 -13.86 18.52
CA GLU A 348 -23.72 -15.22 18.97
C GLU A 348 -22.45 -16.00 19.31
N GLU A 349 -21.38 -15.83 18.54
CA GLU A 349 -20.07 -16.40 18.84
C GLU A 349 -19.48 -15.81 20.13
N ASP A 350 -19.64 -14.50 20.36
CA ASP A 350 -19.27 -13.86 21.63
C ASP A 350 -20.08 -14.42 22.82
N LYS A 351 -21.38 -14.69 22.65
CA LYS A 351 -22.19 -15.36 23.67
C LYS A 351 -21.71 -16.79 23.95
N GLN A 352 -21.34 -17.54 22.91
CA GLN A 352 -20.79 -18.89 23.08
C GLN A 352 -19.45 -18.85 23.83
N ARG A 353 -18.57 -17.89 23.49
CA ARG A 353 -17.31 -17.67 24.22
C ARG A 353 -17.55 -17.32 25.68
N GLN A 354 -18.52 -16.47 25.99
CA GLN A 354 -18.88 -16.16 27.38
C GLN A 354 -19.44 -17.37 28.13
N GLN A 355 -20.27 -18.20 27.49
CA GLN A 355 -20.76 -19.44 28.12
C GLN A 355 -19.64 -20.44 28.40
N GLN A 356 -18.69 -20.62 27.47
CA GLN A 356 -17.52 -21.48 27.71
C GLN A 356 -16.67 -20.96 28.87
N GLN A 357 -16.46 -19.65 28.99
CA GLN A 357 -15.72 -19.08 30.12
C GLN A 357 -16.43 -19.31 31.47
N GLN A 358 -17.77 -19.23 31.52
CA GLN A 358 -18.52 -19.54 32.74
C GLN A 358 -18.43 -21.02 33.13
N GLN A 359 -18.48 -21.94 32.17
CA GLN A 359 -18.31 -23.37 32.45
C GLN A 359 -16.91 -23.69 33.01
N GLN A 360 -15.86 -23.10 32.43
CA GLN A 360 -14.50 -23.28 32.96
C GLN A 360 -14.33 -22.74 34.39
N GLN A 361 -14.99 -21.63 34.74
CA GLN A 361 -14.97 -21.12 36.12
C GLN A 361 -15.69 -22.03 37.11
N GLN A 362 -16.82 -22.65 36.71
CA GLN A 362 -17.51 -23.62 37.57
C GLN A 362 -16.69 -24.88 37.81
N GLU A 363 -16.01 -25.40 36.78
CA GLU A 363 -15.13 -26.57 36.93
C GLU A 363 -13.94 -26.27 37.85
N GLN A 364 -13.34 -25.07 37.77
CA GLN A 364 -12.28 -24.67 38.71
C GLN A 364 -12.79 -24.57 40.16
N GLN A 365 -14.01 -24.07 40.40
CA GLN A 365 -14.58 -24.04 41.75
C GLN A 365 -14.85 -25.45 42.29
N GLN A 366 -15.34 -26.39 41.46
CA GLN A 366 -15.51 -27.78 41.90
C GLN A 366 -14.19 -28.47 42.20
N GLN A 367 -13.14 -28.25 41.39
CA GLN A 367 -11.81 -28.80 41.69
C GLN A 367 -11.23 -28.23 43.00
N GLN A 368 -11.43 -26.94 43.29
CA GLN A 368 -11.00 -26.38 44.57
C GLN A 368 -11.75 -26.99 45.77
N GLN A 369 -13.06 -27.24 45.66
CA GLN A 369 -13.80 -27.93 46.73
C GLN A 369 -13.34 -29.38 46.93
N GLN A 370 -13.07 -30.13 45.86
CA GLN A 370 -12.51 -31.48 46.00
C GLN A 370 -11.11 -31.48 46.61
N GLN A 371 -10.25 -30.53 46.25
CA GLN A 371 -8.93 -30.40 46.89
C GLN A 371 -9.05 -30.05 48.37
N GLN A 372 -9.98 -29.20 48.78
CA GLN A 372 -10.20 -28.91 50.21
C GLN A 372 -10.70 -30.13 50.99
N GLN A 373 -11.58 -30.95 50.40
CA GLN A 373 -12.02 -32.20 51.03
C GLN A 373 -10.88 -33.22 51.15
N GLN A 374 -10.07 -33.40 50.10
CA GLN A 374 -8.91 -34.30 50.17
C GLN A 374 -7.84 -33.79 51.14
N LYS A 375 -7.60 -32.48 51.21
CA LYS A 375 -6.65 -31.89 52.16
C LYS A 375 -7.14 -32.07 53.60
N GLY A 376 -8.43 -31.91 53.86
CA GLY A 376 -9.03 -32.17 55.18
C GLY A 376 -9.00 -33.65 55.60
N VAL A 377 -9.20 -34.59 54.66
CA VAL A 377 -9.06 -36.03 54.93
C VAL A 377 -7.60 -36.38 55.20
N THR A 378 -6.67 -35.82 54.43
CA THR A 378 -5.23 -36.08 54.59
C THR A 378 -4.71 -35.52 55.91
N GLU A 379 -5.15 -34.34 56.36
CA GLU A 379 -4.79 -33.82 57.69
C GLU A 379 -5.36 -34.68 58.83
N ARG A 380 -6.61 -35.13 58.74
CA ARG A 380 -7.18 -36.06 59.74
C ARG A 380 -6.44 -37.39 59.80
N GLN A 381 -6.04 -37.94 58.65
CA GLN A 381 -5.23 -39.16 58.61
C GLN A 381 -3.81 -38.90 59.13
N ARG A 382 -3.20 -37.77 58.78
CA ARG A 382 -1.87 -37.37 59.27
C ARG A 382 -1.84 -37.15 60.78
N LEU A 383 -2.92 -36.63 61.36
CA LEU A 383 -3.10 -36.53 62.82
C LEU A 383 -3.21 -37.92 63.49
N ARG A 384 -3.82 -38.92 62.83
CA ARG A 384 -3.80 -40.31 63.36
C ARG A 384 -2.40 -40.93 63.34
N PHE A 385 -1.57 -40.61 62.35
CA PHE A 385 -0.19 -41.10 62.29
C PHE A 385 0.76 -40.41 63.30
N LEU A 386 0.44 -39.18 63.74
CA LEU A 386 1.25 -38.47 64.74
C LEU A 386 0.94 -38.89 66.19
N HIS A 387 -0.12 -39.66 66.44
CA HIS A 387 -0.41 -40.27 67.75
C HIS A 387 -0.65 -41.80 67.65
N PRO A 388 0.39 -42.63 67.41
CA PRO A 388 0.21 -44.08 67.34
C PRO A 388 0.00 -44.77 68.71
N THR A 389 0.10 -44.06 69.83
CA THR A 389 0.21 -44.71 71.15
C THR A 389 -0.40 -43.86 72.26
N VAL A 390 -1.73 -43.90 72.38
CA VAL A 390 -2.41 -43.67 73.66
C VAL A 390 -3.62 -44.61 73.77
N ASP A 391 -3.43 -45.90 73.48
CA ASP A 391 -4.50 -46.88 73.77
C ASP A 391 -3.94 -48.26 74.13
N VAL A 392 -2.99 -48.28 75.08
CA VAL A 392 -2.48 -49.53 75.71
C VAL A 392 -2.52 -49.46 77.25
N ARG A 393 -3.21 -48.47 77.84
CA ARG A 393 -3.37 -48.39 79.32
C ARG A 393 -4.78 -48.63 79.84
N ALA A 394 -5.77 -48.92 78.98
CA ALA A 394 -7.13 -49.23 79.43
C ALA A 394 -7.40 -50.72 79.71
N MET A 395 -6.43 -51.63 79.52
CA MET A 395 -6.63 -53.08 79.73
C MET A 395 -5.95 -53.68 80.98
N ALA A 396 -5.42 -52.86 81.91
CA ALA A 396 -4.72 -53.36 83.10
C ALA A 396 -5.28 -52.83 84.43
N LEU A 397 -6.61 -52.77 84.56
CA LEU A 397 -7.30 -52.50 85.84
C LEU A 397 -8.52 -53.44 86.02
N HIS A 398 -8.33 -54.74 85.74
CA HIS A 398 -9.30 -55.77 86.08
C HIS A 398 -8.70 -57.00 86.78
N ALA A 399 -7.51 -56.85 87.37
CA ALA A 399 -6.95 -57.84 88.27
C ALA A 399 -6.22 -57.13 89.41
N PHE A 400 -6.82 -57.24 90.60
CA PHE A 400 -6.31 -57.04 91.96
C PHE A 400 -7.08 -56.02 92.80
N PHE A 401 -7.93 -56.60 93.67
CA PHE A 401 -8.58 -56.11 94.89
C PHE A 401 -9.79 -55.19 94.77
#